data_AF-A0A839NGX6-F1
#
_entry.id   AF-A0A839NGX6-F1
#
_cell.length_a   1.000
_cell.length_b   1.000
_cell.length_c   1.000
_cell.angle_alpha   90.00
_cell.angle_beta   90.00
_cell.angle_gamma   90.00
#
_symmetry.space_group_name_H-M   'P 1'
#
loop_
_entity.id
_entity.type
_entity.pdbx_description
1 polymer ?
#
loop_
_entity_poly.entity_id
_entity_poly.type
_entity_poly.pdbx_seq_one_letter_code
_entity_poly.pdbx_strand_id
1 'polypeptide(L)'
;MKNNTRITNASIESADLPKDTKHVIAEYIWNGFDAKATEVSVDIRSNALGFIESISIRDNGEGIARETLDYSFGNFLDSLKKII
;
A
#
# COMPACT_ATOMS: atom_id res chain seq x y z
N MET A 1 15.96 14.68 -20.65
CA MET A 1 16.76 14.98 -19.45
C MET A 1 16.04 14.37 -18.25
N LYS A 2 16.63 13.42 -17.51
CA LYS A 2 16.03 12.86 -16.28
C LYS A 2 16.46 13.75 -15.11
N ASN A 3 15.50 14.34 -14.42
CA ASN A 3 15.74 15.13 -13.21
C ASN A 3 15.33 14.29 -12.00
N ASN A 4 16.18 14.20 -10.98
CA ASN A 4 15.84 13.52 -9.74
C ASN A 4 15.07 14.49 -8.84
N THR A 5 13.85 14.11 -8.46
CA THR A 5 13.03 14.88 -7.51
C THR A 5 13.41 14.48 -6.08
N ARG A 6 13.67 15.47 -5.22
CA ARG A 6 13.97 15.25 -3.80
C ARG A 6 12.67 15.34 -3.00
N ILE A 7 12.33 14.28 -2.27
CA ILE A 7 11.13 14.23 -1.42
C ILE A 7 11.46 14.86 -0.07
N THR A 8 10.58 15.72 0.43
CA THR A 8 10.70 16.36 1.76
C THR A 8 9.47 16.04 2.60
N ASN A 9 9.58 16.13 3.93
CA ASN A 9 8.45 15.90 4.84
C ASN A 9 7.26 16.82 4.52
N ALA A 10 7.53 18.10 4.24
CA ALA A 10 6.50 19.05 3.81
C ALA A 10 5.78 18.59 2.53
N SER A 11 6.52 18.04 1.56
CA SER A 11 5.93 17.48 0.34
C SER A 11 5.07 16.24 0.61
N ILE A 12 5.48 15.38 1.55
CA ILE A 12 4.70 14.20 1.97
C ILE A 12 3.41 14.62 2.68
N GLU A 13 3.48 15.59 3.60
CA GLU A 13 2.32 16.10 4.34
C GLU A 13 1.34 16.86 3.45
N SER A 14 1.85 17.56 2.43
CA SER A 14 1.05 18.27 1.42
C SER A 14 0.47 17.36 0.35
N ALA A 15 0.98 16.12 0.22
CA ALA A 15 0.42 15.16 -0.70
C ALA A 15 -0.98 14.76 -0.23
N ASP A 16 -1.86 14.44 -1.19
CA ASP A 16 -3.22 13.98 -0.93
C ASP A 16 -3.22 12.49 -0.49
N LEU A 17 -2.39 12.19 0.50
CA LEU A 17 -2.32 10.87 1.11
C LEU A 17 -3.56 10.64 1.98
N PRO A 18 -4.10 9.41 2.00
CA PRO A 18 -5.21 9.09 2.87
C PRO A 18 -4.86 9.36 4.33
N LYS A 19 -5.62 10.27 4.96
CA LYS A 19 -5.44 10.62 6.38
C LYS A 19 -6.25 9.72 7.32
N ASP A 20 -7.24 9.01 6.79
CA ASP A 20 -8.03 8.03 7.54
C ASP A 20 -7.37 6.65 7.43
N THR A 21 -6.95 6.10 8.59
CA THR A 21 -6.38 4.76 8.70
C THR A 21 -7.27 3.68 8.09
N LYS A 22 -8.59 3.82 8.19
CA LYS A 22 -9.54 2.86 7.59
C LYS A 22 -9.44 2.86 6.06
N HIS A 23 -9.25 4.04 5.46
CA HIS A 23 -9.07 4.16 4.02
C HIS A 23 -7.77 3.48 3.60
N VAL A 24 -6.67 3.70 4.34
CA VAL A 24 -5.39 3.02 4.08
C VAL A 24 -5.56 1.49 4.13
N ILE A 25 -6.21 0.95 5.17
CA ILE A 25 -6.45 -0.50 5.28
C ILE A 25 -7.25 -1.01 4.08
N ALA A 26 -8.27 -0.26 3.67
CA ALA A 26 -9.12 -0.64 2.57
C ALA A 26 -8.34 -0.64 1.23
N GLU A 27 -7.45 0.32 0.99
CA GLU A 27 -6.55 0.33 -0.18
C GLU A 27 -5.69 -0.93 -0.27
N TYR A 28 -5.15 -1.42 0.85
CA TYR A 28 -4.41 -2.69 0.86
C TYR A 28 -5.30 -3.90 0.52
N ILE A 29 -6.57 -3.89 0.93
CA ILE A 29 -7.54 -4.93 0.56
C ILE A 29 -7.85 -4.86 -0.94
N TRP A 30 -8.09 -3.67 -1.48
CA TRP A 30 -8.32 -3.47 -2.92
C TRP A 30 -7.13 -3.90 -3.76
N ASN A 31 -5.90 -3.69 -3.29
CA ASN A 31 -4.71 -4.15 -4.00
C ASN A 31 -4.71 -5.67 -4.23
N GLY A 32 -5.24 -6.48 -3.30
CA GLY A 32 -5.42 -7.92 -3.50
C GLY A 32 -6.41 -8.22 -4.62
N PHE A 33 -7.57 -7.55 -4.62
CA PHE A 33 -8.57 -7.74 -5.68
C PHE A 33 -8.11 -7.26 -7.05
N ASP A 34 -7.35 -6.16 -7.11
CA ASP A 34 -6.73 -5.69 -8.34
C ASP A 34 -5.68 -6.69 -8.87
N ALA A 35 -5.05 -7.45 -7.98
CA ALA A 35 -4.21 -8.60 -8.31
C ALA A 35 -5.02 -9.87 -8.62
N LYS A 36 -6.33 -9.75 -8.87
CA LYS A 36 -7.26 -10.84 -9.20
C LYS A 36 -7.38 -11.91 -8.12
N ALA A 37 -7.13 -11.56 -6.86
CA ALA A 37 -7.39 -12.46 -5.74
C ALA A 37 -8.88 -12.82 -5.67
N THR A 38 -9.17 -14.08 -5.34
CA THR A 38 -10.53 -14.53 -5.01
C THR A 38 -10.81 -14.45 -3.52
N GLU A 39 -9.75 -14.36 -2.71
CA GLU A 39 -9.82 -14.26 -1.26
C GLU A 39 -8.78 -13.26 -0.74
N VAL A 40 -9.22 -12.42 0.20
CA VAL A 40 -8.36 -11.51 0.95
C VAL A 40 -8.67 -11.69 2.43
N SER A 41 -7.68 -12.13 3.22
CA SER A 41 -7.79 -12.33 4.66
C SER A 41 -7.19 -11.16 5.42
N VAL A 42 -7.90 -10.68 6.45
CA VAL A 42 -7.44 -9.61 7.35
C VAL A 42 -7.36 -10.15 8.77
N ASP A 43 -6.14 -10.26 9.29
CA ASP A 43 -5.84 -10.70 10.66
C ASP A 43 -5.44 -9.51 11.52
N ILE A 44 -6.15 -9.27 12.61
CA ILE A 44 -5.81 -8.26 13.61
C ILE A 44 -5.38 -8.97 14.88
N ARG A 45 -4.14 -8.73 15.31
CA ARG A 45 -3.62 -9.23 16.59
C ARG A 45 -3.57 -8.11 17.60
N SER A 46 -4.04 -8.40 18.80
CA SER A 46 -3.96 -7.51 19.96
C SER A 46 -2.89 -7.98 20.92
N ASN A 47 -2.22 -7.03 21.58
CA ASN A 47 -1.29 -7.31 22.66
C ASN A 47 -2.02 -7.69 23.95
N ALA A 48 -1.27 -8.03 25.00
CA ALA A 48 -1.80 -8.40 26.31
C ALA A 48 -2.65 -7.32 27.00
N LEU A 49 -2.54 -6.06 26.56
CA LEU A 49 -3.33 -4.93 27.08
C LEU A 49 -4.62 -4.69 26.28
N GLY A 50 -4.87 -5.48 25.23
CA GLY A 50 -6.05 -5.35 24.37
C GLY A 50 -5.92 -4.33 23.24
N PHE A 51 -4.76 -3.66 23.10
CA PHE A 51 -4.50 -2.76 21.97
C PHE A 51 -4.05 -3.54 20.74
N ILE A 52 -4.33 -3.00 19.55
CA ILE A 52 -3.87 -3.57 18.28
C ILE A 52 -2.33 -3.54 18.25
N GLU A 53 -1.74 -4.71 18.08
CA GLU A 53 -0.30 -4.92 17.91
C GLU A 53 0.07 -5.00 16.43
N SER A 54 -0.73 -5.68 15.62
CA SER A 54 -0.47 -5.83 14.19
C SER A 54 -1.75 -6.04 13.39
N ILE A 55 -1.76 -5.53 12.16
CA ILE A 55 -2.75 -5.85 11.13
C ILE A 55 -2.00 -6.52 9.98
N SER A 56 -2.44 -7.70 9.57
CA SER A 56 -1.89 -8.47 8.45
C SER A 56 -2.97 -8.65 7.40
N ILE A 57 -2.67 -8.24 6.17
CA ILE A 57 -3.54 -8.43 5.01
C ILE A 57 -2.83 -9.39 4.06
N ARG A 58 -3.49 -10.47 3.66
CA ARG A 58 -2.98 -11.45 2.71
C ARG A 58 -4.02 -11.73 1.65
N ASP A 59 -3.58 -11.85 0.43
CA ASP A 59 -4.41 -12.23 -0.71
C ASP A 59 -3.81 -13.46 -1.40
N ASN A 60 -4.62 -14.10 -2.25
CA ASN A 60 -4.20 -15.20 -3.10
C ASN A 60 -4.09 -14.80 -4.59
N GLY A 61 -3.83 -13.53 -4.86
CA GLY A 61 -3.74 -12.97 -6.21
C GLY A 61 -2.43 -13.29 -6.93
N GLU A 62 -2.23 -12.62 -8.05
CA GLU A 62 -1.07 -12.79 -8.94
C GLU A 62 0.28 -12.37 -8.29
N GLY A 63 0.22 -11.64 -7.18
CA GLY A 63 1.39 -11.11 -6.49
C GLY A 63 2.05 -9.93 -7.22
N ILE A 64 3.30 -9.64 -6.87
CA ILE A 64 4.09 -8.55 -7.48
C ILE A 64 5.30 -9.17 -8.18
N ALA A 65 5.47 -8.85 -9.46
CA ALA A 65 6.61 -9.31 -10.24
C ALA A 65 7.92 -8.77 -9.64
N ARG A 66 8.93 -9.63 -9.51
CA ARG A 66 10.16 -9.27 -8.74
C ARG A 66 10.91 -8.11 -9.39
N GLU A 67 10.90 -8.06 -10.72
CA GLU A 67 11.47 -7.02 -11.56
C GLU A 67 10.79 -5.65 -11.40
N THR A 68 9.56 -5.60 -10.89
CA THR A 68 8.84 -4.34 -10.65
C THR A 68 8.87 -3.91 -9.18
N LEU A 69 9.49 -4.67 -8.28
CA LEU A 69 9.51 -4.35 -6.84
C LEU A 69 10.08 -2.95 -6.55
N ASP A 70 11.17 -2.58 -7.22
CA ASP A 70 11.78 -1.25 -7.05
C ASP A 70 10.85 -0.13 -7.52
N TYR A 71 9.94 -0.42 -8.46
CA TYR A 71 8.94 0.55 -8.91
C TYR A 71 7.73 0.59 -7.97
N SER A 72 7.24 -0.58 -7.53
CA SER A 72 6.08 -0.72 -6.66
C SER A 72 6.32 -0.21 -5.23
N PHE A 73 7.55 -0.30 -4.72
CA PHE A 73 7.91 0.12 -3.36
C PHE A 73 8.94 1.25 -3.29
N GLY A 74 9.67 1.54 -4.38
CA GLY A 74 10.73 2.55 -4.40
C GLY A 74 10.29 3.93 -4.88
N ASN A 75 9.10 4.06 -5.47
CA ASN A 75 8.59 5.36 -5.95
C ASN A 75 7.44 5.88 -5.08
N PHE A 76 7.52 7.14 -4.69
CA PHE A 76 6.48 7.82 -3.92
C PHE A 76 5.41 8.39 -4.84
N LEU A 77 4.14 8.03 -4.61
CA LEU A 77 2.97 8.46 -5.40
C LEU A 77 3.03 8.15 -6.90
N ASP A 78 3.94 7.28 -7.35
CA ASP A 78 4.03 6.84 -8.74
C ASP A 78 3.60 5.38 -8.83
N SER A 79 2.28 5.18 -8.82
CA SER A 79 1.69 3.86 -9.02
C SER A 79 1.85 3.42 -10.48
N LEU A 80 2.14 2.14 -10.68
CA LEU A 80 2.07 1.51 -12.00
C LEU A 80 0.63 1.43 -12.53
N LYS A 81 -0.38 1.55 -11.65
CA LYS A 81 -1.78 1.71 -12.01
C LYS A 81 -2.04 3.15 -12.45
N LYS A 82 -1.44 3.58 -13.55
CA LYS A 82 -1.87 4.80 -14.24
C LYS A 82 -3.16 4.48 -14.96
N ILE A 83 -4.22 5.20 -14.59
CA ILE A 83 -5.55 5.13 -15.19
C ILE A 83 -5.38 5.21 -16.72
N ILE A 84 -5.85 4.17 -17.42
CA ILE A 84 -6.08 4.21 -18.87
C ILE A 84 -7.34 5.02 -19.12
#